data_AF-A0A7W4ED89-F1
#
_entry.id   AF-A0A7W4ED89-F1
#
_cell.length_a   1.000
_cell.length_b   1.000
_cell.length_c   1.000
_cell.angle_alpha   90.00
_cell.angle_beta   90.00
_cell.angle_gamma   90.00
#
_symmetry.space_group_name_H-M   'P 1'
#
loop_
_entity.id
_entity.type
_entity.pdbx_description
1 polymer ?
#
loop_
_entity_poly.entity_id
_entity_poly.type
_entity_poly.pdbx_seq_one_letter_code
_entity_poly.pdbx_strand_id
1 'polypeptide(L)' 'MAENAVPATEVKNLETLQQELATKRADLLEAQRGHRAGELANPRILGVYRREIAQILTEINQRKGTN' A
#
# COMPACT_ATOMS: atom_id res chain seq x y z
N MET A 1 -30.41 -10.89 12.86
CA MET A 1 -29.73 -9.59 12.81
C MET A 1 -28.54 -9.72 11.86
N ALA A 2 -28.67 -9.08 10.70
CA ALA A 2 -27.67 -8.75 9.69
C ALA A 2 -26.49 -9.71 9.46
N GLU A 3 -26.62 -10.50 8.40
CA GLU A 3 -25.54 -11.03 7.59
C GLU A 3 -24.68 -9.90 7.00
N ASN A 4 -23.64 -9.47 7.72
CA ASN A 4 -22.60 -8.62 7.14
C ASN A 4 -21.51 -9.50 6.51
N ALA A 5 -21.90 -10.27 5.50
CA ALA A 5 -20.95 -10.80 4.54
C ALA A 5 -20.47 -9.60 3.72
N VAL A 6 -19.30 -9.06 4.06
CA VAL A 6 -18.61 -8.04 3.26
C VAL A 6 -18.19 -8.72 1.95
N PRO A 7 -18.81 -8.43 0.79
CA PRO A 7 -18.32 -8.94 -0.47
C PRO A 7 -17.26 -7.97 -0.98
N ALA A 8 -16.12 -7.89 -0.30
CA ALA A 8 -14.97 -7.10 -0.75
C ALA A 8 -13.99 -7.98 -1.55
N THR A 9 -14.54 -8.79 -2.45
CA THR A 9 -13.79 -9.39 -3.55
C THR A 9 -13.95 -8.54 -4.81
N GLU A 10 -13.91 -7.21 -4.68
CA GLU A 10 -13.46 -6.41 -5.81
C GLU A 10 -11.99 -6.75 -5.98
N VAL A 11 -11.72 -7.72 -6.85
CA VAL A 11 -10.39 -8.05 -7.33
C VAL A 11 -9.86 -6.78 -7.97
N LYS A 12 -9.23 -5.91 -7.17
CA LYS A 12 -8.61 -4.65 -7.61
C LYS A 12 -7.84 -4.92 -8.89
N ASN A 13 -8.30 -4.45 -10.05
CA ASN A 13 -7.61 -4.70 -11.32
C ASN A 13 -6.12 -4.34 -11.21
N LEU A 14 -5.24 -5.01 -11.97
CA LEU A 14 -3.79 -4.76 -11.90
C LEU A 14 -3.44 -3.26 -12.01
N GLU A 15 -4.22 -2.52 -12.77
CA GLU A 15 -4.10 -1.07 -12.93
C GLU A 15 -4.40 -0.30 -11.63
N THR A 16 -5.42 -0.70 -10.88
CA THR A 16 -5.74 -0.11 -9.57
C THR A 16 -4.65 -0.40 -8.52
N LEU A 17 -4.06 -1.60 -8.53
CA LEU A 17 -2.91 -1.92 -7.66
C LEU A 17 -1.68 -1.09 -8.01
N GLN A 18 -1.47 -0.78 -9.29
CA GLN A 18 -0.38 0.11 -9.73
C GLN A 18 -0.61 1.56 -9.29
N GLN A 19 -1.86 2.03 -9.36
CA GLN A 19 -2.24 3.36 -8.86
C GLN A 19 -2.03 3.45 -7.34
N GLU A 20 -2.48 2.45 -6.59
CA GLU A 20 -2.30 2.39 -5.13
C GLU A 20 -0.81 2.33 -4.74
N LEU A 21 0.00 1.58 -5.50
CA LEU A 21 1.45 1.56 -5.35
C LEU A 21 2.10 2.93 -5.60
N ALA A 22 1.62 3.68 -6.60
CA ALA A 22 2.11 5.03 -6.88
C ALA A 22 1.80 5.98 -5.72
N THR A 23 0.57 5.94 -5.20
CA THR A 23 0.14 6.73 -4.03
C THR A 23 1.00 6.41 -2.81
N LYS A 24 1.14 5.12 -2.45
CA LYS A 24 1.94 4.71 -1.29
C LYS A 24 3.42 5.08 -1.39
N ARG A 25 3.96 5.13 -2.61
CA ARG A 25 5.33 5.63 -2.85
C ARG A 25 5.43 7.14 -2.62
N ALA A 26 4.43 7.91 -3.02
CA ALA A 26 4.36 9.34 -2.73
C ALA A 26 4.31 9.60 -1.22
N ASP A 27 3.45 8.86 -0.51
CA ASP A 27 3.34 8.94 0.96
C ASP A 27 4.67 8.62 1.65
N LEU A 28 5.37 7.58 1.19
CA LEU A 28 6.69 7.22 1.70
C LEU A 28 7.71 8.35 1.49
N LEU A 29 7.70 9.00 0.32
CA LEU A 29 8.61 10.10 0.01
C LEU A 29 8.32 11.33 0.88
N GLU A 30 7.06 11.66 1.08
CA GLU A 30 6.65 12.75 1.97
C GLU A 30 7.07 12.46 3.41
N ALA A 31 6.81 11.25 3.91
CA ALA A 31 7.24 10.83 5.23
C ALA A 31 8.78 10.84 5.38
N GLN A 32 9.52 10.47 4.33
CA GLN A 32 10.99 10.57 4.33
C GLN A 32 11.47 12.01 4.38
N ARG A 33 10.80 12.94 3.69
CA ARG A 33 11.11 14.38 3.76
C ARG A 33 10.85 14.90 5.17
N GLY A 34 9.69 14.62 5.76
CA GLY A 34 9.38 14.99 7.15
C GLY A 34 10.35 14.39 8.16
N HIS A 35 10.76 13.13 7.97
CA HIS A 35 11.75 12.49 8.83
C HIS A 35 13.13 13.17 8.74
N ARG A 36 13.55 13.56 7.53
CA ARG A 36 14.81 14.29 7.30
C ARG A 36 14.76 15.70 7.90
N ALA A 37 13.60 16.36 7.86
CA ALA A 37 13.38 17.66 8.48
C ALA A 37 13.29 17.59 10.02
N GLY A 38 13.09 16.39 10.59
CA GLY A 38 12.87 16.21 12.03
C GLY A 38 11.44 16.50 12.48
N GLU A 39 10.52 16.75 11.54
CA GLU A 39 9.11 17.10 11.78
C GLU A 39 8.20 15.87 11.83
N LEU A 40 8.71 14.68 11.50
CA LEU A 40 7.92 13.45 11.51
C LEU A 40 7.65 12.99 12.94
N ALA A 41 6.41 13.18 13.39
CA ALA A 41 5.95 12.80 14.73
C ALA A 41 6.18 11.31 15.07
N ASN A 42 6.10 10.40 14.08
CA ASN A 42 6.31 8.98 14.31
C ASN A 42 7.20 8.33 13.22
N PRO A 43 8.49 8.11 13.49
CA PRO A 43 9.42 7.45 12.57
C PRO A 43 9.01 6.03 12.15
N ARG A 44 8.20 5.32 12.95
CA ARG A 44 7.79 3.93 12.65
C ARG A 44 6.88 3.84 11.43
N ILE A 45 6.23 4.94 11.03
CA ILE A 45 5.34 4.96 9.86
C ILE A 45 6.09 4.63 8.56
N LEU A 46 7.39 4.95 8.48
CA LEU A 46 8.24 4.58 7.35
C LEU A 46 8.31 3.06 7.16
N GLY A 47 8.33 2.30 8.26
CA GLY A 47 8.31 0.84 8.23
C GLY A 47 6.96 0.30 7.75
N VAL A 48 5.86 0.95 8.16
CA VAL A 48 4.50 0.59 7.73
C VAL A 48 4.36 0.79 6.22
N TYR A 49 4.72 1.96 5.70
CA TYR A 49 4.66 2.24 4.25
C TYR A 49 5.52 1.28 3.43
N ARG A 50 6.73 0.93 3.90
CA ARG A 50 7.58 -0.07 3.23
C ARG A 50 6.91 -1.45 3.17
N ARG A 51 6.28 -1.88 4.26
CA ARG A 51 5.56 -3.16 4.33
C ARG A 51 4.35 -3.16 3.38
N GLU A 52 3.56 -2.09 3.38
CA GLU A 52 2.40 -1.96 2.48
C GLU A 52 2.82 -2.01 1.01
N ILE A 53 3.87 -1.29 0.61
CA ILE A 53 4.42 -1.34 -0.75
C ILE A 53 4.87 -2.77 -1.11
N ALA A 54 5.54 -3.47 -0.20
CA ALA A 54 5.98 -4.85 -0.44
C ALA A 54 4.79 -5.81 -0.61
N GLN A 55 3.72 -5.63 0.16
CA GLN A 55 2.49 -6.42 0.03
C GLN A 55 1.82 -6.18 -1.33
N ILE A 56 1.68 -4.92 -1.77
CA ILE A 56 1.11 -4.58 -3.07
C ILE A 56 1.96 -5.16 -4.21
N LEU A 57 3.29 -5.07 -4.13
CA LEU A 57 4.19 -5.68 -5.11
C LEU A 57 4.05 -7.20 -5.16
N THR A 58 3.91 -7.83 -4.00
CA THR A 58 3.70 -9.28 -3.91
C THR A 58 2.38 -9.65 -4.57
N GLU A 59 1.31 -8.92 -4.30
CA GLU A 59 0.00 -9.15 -4.89
C GLU A 59 0.00 -8.95 -6.42
N ILE A 60 0.68 -7.93 -6.92
CA ILE A 60 0.90 -7.71 -8.36
C ILE A 60 1.64 -8.91 -8.97
N ASN A 61 2.71 -9.39 -8.32
CA ASN A 61 3.50 -10.51 -8.81
C ASN A 61 2.73 -11.82 -8.78
N GLN A 62 1.95 -12.09 -7.73
CA GLN A 62 1.09 -13.26 -7.65
C GLN A 62 0.10 -13.29 -8.82
N ARG A 63 -0.56 -12.16 -9.09
CA ARG A 63 -1.51 -12.02 -10.20
C ARG A 63 -0.88 -12.12 -11.59
N LYS A 64 0.40 -11.71 -11.72
CA LYS A 64 1.18 -11.87 -12.97
C LYS A 64 1.74 -13.27 -13.17
N GLY A 65 2.07 -13.97 -12.07
CA GLY A 65 2.67 -15.31 -12.06
C GLY A 65 1.65 -16.45 -12.07
N THR A 66 0.39 -16.17 -11.74
CA THR A 66 -0.74 -17.03 -12.09
C THR A 66 -1.01 -16.95 -13.59
N ASN A 67 -0.25 -17.72 -14.37
CA ASN A 67 -0.51 -18.05 -15.76
C ASN A 67 -0.34 -19.56 -15.93
#